data_AF-A0AB34ADK7-F1
#
_entry.id   AF-A0AB34ADK7-F1
#
_cell.length_a   1.000
_cell.length_b   1.000
_cell.length_c   1.000
_cell.angle_alpha   90.00
_cell.angle_beta   90.00
_cell.angle_gamma   90.00
#
_symmetry.space_group_name_H-M   'P 1'
#
loop_
_entity.id
_entity.type
_entity.pdbx_description
1 polymer ?
#
loop_
_entity_poly.entity_id
_entity_poly.type
_entity_poly.pdbx_seq_one_letter_code
_entity_poly.pdbx_strand_id
1 'polypeptide(L)'
;MRIKEIHQSLNKENNTTEFIKNLGELIKDWSRGEMSTAADDEEFNSRVKGLLKSAEKMSSSFIPYSEITRMVFDVNPQDGLDMLTGKLRKKINDDLSSCNEDDNVPEKYMVLLKCTEHINLADKQFNSLYNKQNNKLNDLNTSLKKTSSDLNDISEMSSGLKSKMDKLTVDFVTILGIFTSITFATFGGLQLLGNVFGKASDLSSESVIGSEIMLGSIFLFGTYLILIALLTGLSKLTGKSYETTFPTRYLLVLSFAIIFFVGTIYENKYWFRYLQTHWLVTLFGIVIVIGVPLILDYLYQKFVKKSFKNN
;
A
#
# COMPACT_ATOMS: atom_id res chain seq x y z
N MET A 1 69.39 18.69 6.78
CA MET A 1 69.19 19.05 5.36
C MET A 1 69.54 20.52 5.18
N ARG A 2 70.49 20.86 4.31
CA ARG A 2 70.92 22.25 4.06
C ARG A 2 69.98 22.91 3.04
N ILE A 3 69.70 24.21 3.17
CA ILE A 3 68.80 24.97 2.27
C ILE A 3 69.19 24.86 0.78
N LYS A 4 70.49 24.70 0.48
CA LYS A 4 70.98 24.44 -0.89
C LYS A 4 70.48 23.10 -1.47
N GLU A 5 70.34 22.07 -0.63
CA GLU A 5 69.85 20.75 -1.05
C GLU A 5 68.36 20.80 -1.41
N ILE A 6 67.58 21.63 -0.70
CA ILE A 6 66.15 21.87 -0.96
C ILE A 6 65.94 22.57 -2.32
N HIS A 7 66.77 23.58 -2.65
CA HIS A 7 66.69 24.25 -3.94
C HIS A 7 67.10 23.35 -5.11
N GLN A 8 68.10 22.49 -4.93
CA GLN A 8 68.48 21.51 -5.95
C GLN A 8 67.45 20.39 -6.15
N SER A 9 66.74 19.99 -5.09
CA SER A 9 65.67 18.99 -5.19
C SER A 9 64.38 19.54 -5.82
N LEU A 10 64.07 20.83 -5.65
CA LEU A 10 62.94 21.49 -6.31
C LEU A 10 63.11 21.61 -7.84
N ASN A 11 64.35 21.71 -8.34
CA ASN A 11 64.65 21.91 -9.76
C ASN A 11 64.69 20.59 -10.59
N LYS A 12 64.29 19.46 -9.99
CA LYS A 12 64.33 18.10 -10.57
C LYS A 12 62.96 17.61 -11.08
N GLU A 13 62.03 18.51 -11.42
CA GLU A 13 60.67 18.17 -11.86
C GLU A 13 60.61 17.15 -13.01
N ASN A 14 61.50 17.25 -14.01
CA ASN A 14 61.51 16.33 -15.17
C ASN A 14 61.85 14.87 -14.82
N ASN A 15 62.60 14.62 -13.75
CA ASN A 15 63.04 13.26 -13.38
C ASN A 15 62.01 12.54 -12.52
N THR A 16 61.21 13.28 -11.75
CA THR A 16 60.09 12.74 -10.97
C THR A 16 59.01 12.15 -11.88
N THR A 17 58.76 12.78 -13.03
CA THR A 17 57.75 12.32 -14.01
C THR A 17 58.10 10.95 -14.62
N GLU A 18 59.38 10.70 -14.92
CA GLU A 18 59.85 9.42 -15.48
C GLU A 18 59.66 8.26 -14.48
N PHE A 19 60.07 8.45 -13.23
CA PHE A 19 59.88 7.45 -12.18
C PHE A 19 58.40 7.18 -11.91
N ILE A 20 57.60 8.23 -11.80
CA ILE A 20 56.17 8.13 -11.51
C ILE A 20 55.44 7.41 -12.64
N LYS A 21 55.78 7.69 -13.90
CA LYS A 21 55.26 6.94 -15.04
C LYS A 21 55.59 5.45 -14.93
N ASN A 22 56.86 5.10 -14.70
CA ASN A 22 57.29 3.70 -14.59
C ASN A 22 56.64 2.98 -13.40
N LEU A 23 56.47 3.67 -12.29
CA LEU A 23 55.79 3.14 -11.11
C LEU A 23 54.29 2.90 -11.39
N GLY A 24 53.64 3.84 -12.06
CA GLY A 24 52.23 3.73 -12.43
C GLY A 24 51.98 2.59 -13.42
N GLU A 25 52.86 2.40 -14.41
CA GLU A 25 52.80 1.24 -15.31
C GLU A 25 52.99 -0.08 -14.55
N LEU A 26 53.98 -0.17 -13.65
CA LEU A 26 54.18 -1.36 -12.82
C LEU A 26 52.93 -1.70 -11.98
N ILE A 27 52.35 -0.70 -11.31
CA ILE A 27 51.16 -0.87 -10.47
C ILE A 27 49.98 -1.36 -11.32
N LYS A 28 49.81 -0.81 -12.53
CA LYS A 28 48.71 -1.13 -13.43
C LYS A 28 48.85 -2.51 -14.06
N ASP A 29 50.04 -2.85 -14.56
CA ASP A 29 50.33 -4.14 -15.17
C ASP A 29 50.20 -5.26 -14.11
N TRP A 30 50.68 -5.01 -12.88
CA TRP A 30 50.48 -5.90 -11.75
C TRP A 30 48.99 -6.09 -11.41
N SER A 31 48.24 -5.01 -11.27
CA SER A 31 46.81 -5.03 -10.92
C SER A 31 45.97 -5.80 -11.94
N ARG A 32 46.39 -5.82 -13.22
CA ARG A 32 45.71 -6.57 -14.29
C ARG A 32 46.09 -8.05 -14.33
N GLY A 33 47.03 -8.50 -13.49
CA GLY A 33 47.57 -9.86 -13.56
C GLY A 33 48.43 -10.10 -14.80
N GLU A 34 48.94 -9.04 -15.45
CA GLU A 34 49.79 -9.15 -16.64
C GLU A 34 51.24 -9.52 -16.29
N MET A 35 51.57 -9.64 -15.00
CA MET A 35 52.89 -10.02 -14.50
C MET A 35 52.86 -11.27 -13.62
N SER A 36 53.95 -12.03 -13.66
CA SER A 36 54.07 -13.27 -12.91
C SER A 36 54.24 -13.02 -11.40
N THR A 37 53.52 -13.81 -10.60
CA THR A 37 53.70 -13.85 -9.14
C THR A 37 54.90 -14.69 -8.71
N ALA A 38 55.58 -15.36 -9.65
CA ALA A 38 56.75 -16.19 -9.37
C ALA A 38 57.92 -15.38 -8.79
N ALA A 39 58.71 -16.04 -7.94
CA ALA A 39 59.84 -15.43 -7.24
C ALA A 39 60.99 -15.02 -8.18
N ASP A 40 61.13 -15.68 -9.33
CA ASP A 40 62.22 -15.48 -10.30
C ASP A 40 61.72 -14.92 -11.64
N ASP A 41 60.90 -13.88 -11.53
CA ASP A 41 60.30 -13.21 -12.68
C ASP A 41 61.31 -12.21 -13.29
N GLU A 42 61.93 -12.61 -14.40
CA GLU A 42 62.86 -11.76 -15.17
C GLU A 42 62.22 -10.44 -15.61
N GLU A 43 60.94 -10.43 -15.94
CA GLU A 43 60.21 -9.24 -16.36
C GLU A 43 60.02 -8.27 -15.20
N PHE A 44 59.57 -8.77 -14.04
CA PHE A 44 59.48 -7.98 -12.81
C PHE A 44 60.84 -7.41 -12.42
N ASN A 45 61.88 -8.23 -12.41
CA ASN A 45 63.23 -7.81 -12.05
C ASN A 45 63.77 -6.74 -13.01
N SER A 46 63.47 -6.83 -14.31
CA SER A 46 63.82 -5.82 -15.30
C SER A 46 63.09 -4.49 -15.05
N ARG A 47 61.78 -4.53 -14.77
CA ARG A 47 60.97 -3.35 -14.43
C ARG A 47 61.48 -2.66 -13.15
N VAL A 48 61.81 -3.44 -12.11
CA VAL A 48 62.37 -2.91 -10.86
C VAL A 48 63.74 -2.27 -11.07
N LYS A 49 64.62 -2.85 -11.91
CA LYS A 49 65.90 -2.22 -12.29
C LYS A 49 65.68 -0.89 -13.01
N GLY A 50 64.70 -0.82 -13.91
CA GLY A 50 64.30 0.43 -14.57
C GLY A 50 63.82 1.50 -13.58
N LEU A 51 63.00 1.10 -12.61
CA LEU A 51 62.55 1.93 -11.50
C LEU A 51 63.72 2.47 -10.67
N LEU A 52 64.65 1.60 -10.25
CA LEU A 52 65.83 1.99 -9.48
C LEU A 52 66.71 2.99 -10.24
N LYS A 53 66.88 2.80 -11.55
CA LYS A 53 67.63 3.74 -12.41
C LYS A 53 66.95 5.12 -12.49
N SER A 54 65.62 5.16 -12.58
CA SER A 54 64.88 6.44 -12.52
C SER A 54 64.90 7.06 -11.11
N ALA A 55 64.92 6.23 -10.05
CA ALA A 55 64.98 6.68 -8.66
C ALA A 55 66.33 7.30 -8.27
N GLU A 56 67.45 6.91 -8.90
CA GLU A 56 68.77 7.53 -8.71
C GLU A 56 68.77 9.04 -9.03
N LYS A 57 67.87 9.47 -9.92
CA LYS A 57 67.73 10.88 -10.28
C LYS A 57 66.85 11.65 -9.29
N MET A 58 66.16 10.98 -8.38
CA MET A 58 65.24 11.59 -7.41
C MET A 58 65.91 11.88 -6.07
N SER A 59 65.26 12.70 -5.24
CA SER A 59 65.60 12.83 -3.82
C SER A 59 64.56 12.10 -2.99
N SER A 60 65.02 11.28 -2.04
CA SER A 60 64.20 10.58 -1.06
C SER A 60 63.45 11.53 -0.12
N SER A 61 63.82 12.81 -0.10
CA SER A 61 63.16 13.84 0.70
C SER A 61 61.89 14.40 0.07
N PHE A 62 61.73 14.25 -1.26
CA PHE A 62 60.59 14.78 -2.01
C PHE A 62 59.93 13.67 -2.83
N ILE A 63 59.07 12.90 -2.16
CA ILE A 63 58.26 11.84 -2.80
C ILE A 63 56.86 12.40 -3.12
N PRO A 64 56.38 12.27 -4.37
CA PRO A 64 55.05 12.76 -4.77
C PRO A 64 53.94 11.80 -4.32
N TYR A 65 53.68 11.77 -3.01
CA TYR A 65 52.69 10.90 -2.37
C TYR A 65 51.27 11.02 -2.94
N SER A 66 50.87 12.22 -3.37
CA SER A 66 49.56 12.45 -4.01
C SER A 66 49.40 11.68 -5.32
N GLU A 67 50.44 11.64 -6.15
CA GLU A 67 50.43 10.92 -7.43
C GLU A 67 50.37 9.41 -7.20
N ILE A 68 51.14 8.90 -6.23
CA ILE A 68 51.13 7.49 -5.84
C ILE A 68 49.75 7.09 -5.32
N THR A 69 49.14 7.93 -4.47
CA THR A 69 47.78 7.68 -3.96
C THR A 69 46.77 7.63 -5.10
N ARG A 70 46.84 8.55 -6.07
CA ARG A 70 45.97 8.54 -7.26
C ARG A 70 46.12 7.23 -8.03
N MET A 71 47.35 6.80 -8.30
CA MET A 71 47.63 5.54 -9.01
C MET A 71 47.03 4.33 -8.31
N VAL A 72 47.19 4.26 -6.99
CA VAL A 72 46.59 3.19 -6.19
C VAL A 72 45.07 3.23 -6.33
N PHE A 73 44.44 4.39 -6.13
CA PHE A 73 42.98 4.51 -6.17
C PHE A 73 42.39 4.21 -7.54
N ASP A 74 43.11 4.53 -8.62
CA ASP A 74 42.69 4.26 -10.00
C ASP A 74 42.63 2.75 -10.33
N VAL A 75 43.42 1.92 -9.64
CA VAL A 75 43.50 0.47 -9.89
C VAL A 75 42.76 -0.39 -8.84
N ASN A 76 42.32 0.21 -7.72
CA ASN A 76 41.91 -0.53 -6.53
C ASN A 76 40.47 -1.09 -6.47
N PRO A 77 39.80 -1.48 -7.57
CA PRO A 77 38.82 -2.56 -7.48
C PRO A 77 39.47 -3.95 -7.53
N GLN A 78 40.73 -4.06 -7.94
CA GLN A 78 41.43 -5.33 -8.16
C GLN A 78 42.42 -5.61 -7.02
N ASP A 79 42.17 -6.68 -6.28
CA ASP A 79 42.95 -7.17 -5.15
C ASP A 79 44.38 -7.58 -5.59
N GLY A 80 45.39 -7.42 -4.71
CA GLY A 80 46.77 -7.90 -4.96
C GLY A 80 47.92 -6.88 -4.86
N LEU A 81 47.67 -5.61 -4.51
CA LEU A 81 48.76 -4.63 -4.27
C LEU A 81 49.61 -4.95 -3.04
N ASP A 82 49.07 -5.70 -2.08
CA ASP A 82 49.78 -6.27 -0.94
C ASP A 82 50.88 -7.25 -1.40
N MET A 83 50.59 -8.08 -2.41
CA MET A 83 51.58 -8.98 -3.02
C MET A 83 52.66 -8.19 -3.77
N LEU A 84 52.29 -7.13 -4.51
CA LEU A 84 53.26 -6.26 -5.18
C LEU A 84 54.22 -5.63 -4.17
N THR A 85 53.69 -5.03 -3.12
CA THR A 85 54.50 -4.38 -2.08
C THR A 85 55.37 -5.38 -1.32
N GLY A 86 54.87 -6.60 -1.08
CA GLY A 86 55.64 -7.72 -0.55
C GLY A 86 56.82 -8.11 -1.45
N LYS A 87 56.58 -8.24 -2.76
CA LYS A 87 57.61 -8.60 -3.75
C LYS A 87 58.67 -7.49 -3.88
N LEU A 88 58.26 -6.23 -3.89
CA LEU A 88 59.16 -5.07 -3.90
C LEU A 88 60.04 -5.03 -2.65
N ARG A 89 59.46 -5.21 -1.45
CA ARG A 89 60.22 -5.26 -0.18
C ARG A 89 61.24 -6.38 -0.18
N LYS A 90 60.84 -7.58 -0.62
CA LYS A 90 61.75 -8.72 -0.71
C LYS A 90 62.93 -8.40 -1.63
N LYS A 91 62.66 -7.87 -2.83
CA LYS A 91 63.71 -7.51 -3.78
C LYS A 91 64.69 -6.46 -3.25
N ILE A 92 64.17 -5.42 -2.58
CA ILE A 92 65.00 -4.39 -1.93
C ILE A 92 65.87 -5.01 -0.83
N ASN A 93 65.29 -5.89 -0.02
CA ASN A 93 66.01 -6.56 1.06
C ASN A 93 67.12 -7.49 0.54
N ASP A 94 66.83 -8.26 -0.52
CA ASP A 94 67.80 -9.14 -1.17
C ASP A 94 68.97 -8.32 -1.74
N ASP A 95 68.68 -7.20 -2.42
CA ASP A 95 69.71 -6.33 -2.99
C ASP A 95 70.57 -5.65 -1.90
N LEU A 96 69.97 -5.23 -0.79
CA LEU A 96 70.68 -4.59 0.34
C LEU A 96 71.48 -5.58 1.19
N SER A 97 71.04 -6.84 1.29
CA SER A 97 71.76 -7.90 2.04
C SER A 97 73.17 -8.20 1.51
N SER A 98 73.47 -7.75 0.29
CA SER A 98 74.77 -7.85 -0.35
C SER A 98 75.73 -6.68 -0.04
N CYS A 99 75.28 -5.67 0.70
CA CYS A 99 76.05 -4.49 1.08
C CYS A 99 76.61 -4.59 2.51
N ASN A 100 77.70 -3.86 2.82
CA ASN A 100 78.28 -3.83 4.16
C ASN A 100 77.37 -3.06 5.14
N GLU A 101 77.31 -3.47 6.40
CA GLU A 101 76.45 -2.86 7.44
C GLU A 101 76.79 -1.39 7.76
N ASP A 102 78.01 -0.93 7.46
CA ASP A 102 78.46 0.45 7.69
C ASP A 102 78.16 1.42 6.53
N ASP A 103 77.64 0.93 5.40
CA ASP A 103 77.33 1.77 4.24
C ASP A 103 75.96 2.44 4.37
N ASN A 104 75.89 3.73 4.02
CA ASN A 104 74.60 4.43 3.90
C ASN A 104 73.76 3.79 2.80
N VAL A 105 72.47 3.55 3.09
CA VAL A 105 71.51 3.02 2.11
C VAL A 105 71.46 3.94 0.88
N PRO A 106 71.68 3.42 -0.34
CA PRO A 106 71.60 4.22 -1.54
C PRO A 106 70.24 4.91 -1.71
N GLU A 107 70.24 6.19 -2.08
CA GLU A 107 69.05 7.04 -2.18
C GLU A 107 67.92 6.40 -3.03
N LYS A 108 68.28 5.66 -4.08
CA LYS A 108 67.33 4.93 -4.94
C LYS A 108 66.46 3.90 -4.20
N TYR A 109 67.05 3.17 -3.25
CA TYR A 109 66.33 2.19 -2.45
C TYR A 109 65.45 2.90 -1.41
N MET A 110 65.92 4.03 -0.86
CA MET A 110 65.12 4.84 0.05
C MET A 110 63.87 5.42 -0.63
N VAL A 111 64.01 5.91 -1.86
CA VAL A 111 62.87 6.37 -2.69
C VAL A 111 61.88 5.23 -2.92
N LEU A 112 62.35 4.07 -3.38
CA LEU A 112 61.47 2.93 -3.69
C LEU A 112 60.79 2.37 -2.43
N LEU A 113 61.50 2.31 -1.30
CA LEU A 113 60.95 1.87 -0.01
C LEU A 113 59.85 2.82 0.46
N LYS A 114 60.08 4.14 0.44
CA LYS A 114 59.05 5.13 0.80
C LYS A 114 57.83 5.04 -0.11
N CYS A 115 58.02 4.84 -1.41
CA CYS A 115 56.91 4.63 -2.35
C CYS A 115 56.14 3.35 -2.02
N THR A 116 56.85 2.25 -1.73
CA THR A 116 56.24 0.95 -1.38
C THR A 116 55.40 1.03 -0.11
N GLU A 117 55.91 1.69 0.94
CA GLU A 117 55.14 1.93 2.17
C GLU A 117 53.92 2.81 1.90
N HIS A 118 54.05 3.81 1.03
CA HIS A 118 52.93 4.69 0.69
C HIS A 118 51.86 3.99 -0.15
N ILE A 119 52.25 3.08 -1.06
CA ILE A 119 51.32 2.23 -1.81
C ILE A 119 50.50 1.39 -0.83
N ASN A 120 51.15 0.72 0.12
CA ASN A 120 50.48 -0.11 1.12
C ASN A 120 49.56 0.73 2.05
N LEU A 121 49.99 1.93 2.42
CA LEU A 121 49.15 2.85 3.20
C LEU A 121 47.91 3.29 2.41
N ALA A 122 48.08 3.73 1.17
CA ALA A 122 47.00 4.17 0.31
C ALA A 122 46.00 3.04 0.03
N ASP A 123 46.50 1.82 -0.18
CA ASP A 123 45.67 0.62 -0.36
C ASP A 123 44.80 0.33 0.88
N LYS A 124 45.40 0.31 2.07
CA LYS A 124 44.65 0.14 3.33
C LYS A 124 43.62 1.25 3.57
N GLN A 125 43.96 2.49 3.21
CA GLN A 125 43.04 3.62 3.31
C GLN A 125 41.85 3.46 2.37
N PHE A 126 42.10 3.10 1.11
CA PHE A 126 41.05 2.83 0.13
C PHE A 126 40.13 1.71 0.61
N ASN A 127 40.69 0.57 0.99
CA ASN A 127 39.92 -0.58 1.47
C ASN A 127 39.06 -0.26 2.70
N SER A 128 39.61 0.49 3.65
CA SER A 128 38.87 0.94 4.84
C SER A 128 37.69 1.86 4.48
N LEU A 129 37.91 2.83 3.58
CA LEU A 129 36.88 3.76 3.12
C LEU A 129 35.80 3.04 2.31
N TYR A 130 36.20 2.18 1.38
CA TYR A 130 35.31 1.39 0.53
C TYR A 130 34.43 0.46 1.38
N ASN A 131 35.01 -0.28 2.32
CA ASN A 131 34.27 -1.17 3.22
C ASN A 131 33.26 -0.41 4.08
N LYS A 132 33.64 0.75 4.64
CA LYS A 132 32.72 1.61 5.39
C LYS A 132 31.57 2.11 4.52
N GLN A 133 31.87 2.51 3.29
CA GLN A 133 30.86 3.00 2.35
C GLN A 133 29.90 1.88 1.91
N ASN A 134 30.43 0.70 1.62
CA ASN A 134 29.64 -0.46 1.22
C ASN A 134 28.70 -0.93 2.34
N ASN A 135 29.20 -0.98 3.58
CA ASN A 135 28.36 -1.31 4.74
C ASN A 135 27.22 -0.30 4.90
N LYS A 136 27.52 1.01 4.81
CA LYS A 136 26.50 2.05 4.90
C LYS A 136 25.48 1.99 3.75
N LEU A 137 25.91 1.63 2.54
CA LEU A 137 25.02 1.41 1.41
C LEU A 137 24.10 0.20 1.62
N ASN A 138 24.62 -0.89 2.18
CA ASN A 138 23.84 -2.08 2.50
C ASN A 138 22.79 -1.80 3.59
N ASP A 139 23.17 -1.06 4.64
CA ASP A 139 22.24 -0.61 5.69
C ASP A 139 21.14 0.31 5.13
N LEU A 140 21.53 1.24 4.25
CA LEU A 140 20.60 2.14 3.56
C LEU A 140 19.63 1.34 2.68
N ASN A 141 20.13 0.41 1.87
CA ASN A 141 19.31 -0.43 1.00
C ASN A 141 18.33 -1.30 1.79
N THR A 142 18.77 -1.85 2.92
CA THR A 142 17.92 -2.64 3.81
C THR A 142 16.82 -1.78 4.41
N SER A 143 17.16 -0.57 4.87
CA SER A 143 16.19 0.40 5.38
C SER A 143 15.19 0.83 4.31
N LEU A 144 15.65 1.08 3.09
CA LEU A 144 14.81 1.48 1.95
C LEU A 144 13.82 0.38 1.58
N LYS A 145 14.28 -0.89 1.53
CA LYS A 145 13.39 -2.04 1.29
C LYS A 145 12.31 -2.15 2.36
N LYS A 146 12.68 -1.97 3.64
CA LYS A 146 11.71 -1.96 4.74
C LYS A 146 10.69 -0.83 4.60
N THR A 147 11.14 0.41 4.40
CA THR A 147 10.25 1.56 4.19
C THR A 147 9.33 1.37 2.99
N SER A 148 9.82 0.79 1.90
CA SER A 148 8.99 0.48 0.73
C SER A 148 7.92 -0.57 1.04
N SER A 149 8.24 -1.57 1.87
CA SER A 149 7.25 -2.55 2.35
C SER A 149 6.20 -1.88 3.23
N ASP A 150 6.63 -1.10 4.23
CA ASP A 150 5.74 -0.39 5.14
C ASP A 150 4.78 0.55 4.38
N LEU A 151 5.25 1.22 3.31
CA LEU A 151 4.42 2.06 2.46
C LEU A 151 3.36 1.28 1.67
N ASN A 152 3.69 0.07 1.20
CA ASN A 152 2.72 -0.78 0.51
C ASN A 152 1.61 -1.23 1.49
N ASP A 153 2.00 -1.64 2.70
CA ASP A 153 1.06 -2.07 3.75
C ASP A 153 0.12 -0.91 4.15
N ILE A 154 0.67 0.31 4.30
CA ILE A 154 -0.12 1.52 4.57
C ILE A 154 -1.09 1.83 3.42
N SER A 155 -0.66 1.65 2.17
CA SER A 155 -1.50 1.89 0.99
C SER A 155 -2.67 0.90 0.93
N GLU A 156 -2.41 -0.38 1.20
CA GLU A 156 -3.45 -1.41 1.28
C GLU A 156 -4.44 -1.10 2.42
N MET A 157 -3.93 -0.78 3.61
CA MET A 157 -4.76 -0.39 4.76
C MET A 157 -5.63 0.84 4.45
N SER A 158 -5.07 1.85 3.78
CA SER A 158 -5.78 3.07 3.37
C SER A 158 -6.89 2.76 2.37
N SER A 159 -6.63 1.89 1.38
CA SER A 159 -7.64 1.45 0.43
C SER A 159 -8.78 0.66 1.11
N GLY A 160 -8.43 -0.20 2.07
CA GLY A 160 -9.39 -0.94 2.89
C GLY A 160 -10.22 -0.01 3.78
N LEU A 161 -9.62 1.04 4.34
CA LEU A 161 -10.33 2.04 5.14
C LEU A 161 -11.28 2.87 4.28
N LYS A 162 -10.84 3.29 3.09
CA LYS A 162 -11.67 4.04 2.15
C LYS A 162 -12.92 3.25 1.75
N SER A 163 -12.77 1.98 1.38
CA SER A 163 -13.92 1.13 1.02
C SER A 163 -14.89 0.92 2.19
N LYS A 164 -14.38 0.78 3.42
CA LYS A 164 -15.22 0.74 4.63
C LYS A 164 -15.94 2.06 4.85
N MET A 165 -15.27 3.20 4.65
CA MET A 165 -15.87 4.52 4.80
C MET A 165 -16.98 4.75 3.77
N ASP A 166 -16.73 4.42 2.50
CA ASP A 166 -17.74 4.51 1.44
C ASP A 166 -18.97 3.66 1.77
N LYS A 167 -18.76 2.44 2.29
CA LYS A 167 -19.84 1.58 2.77
C LYS A 167 -20.59 2.20 3.95
N LEU A 168 -19.88 2.74 4.95
CA LEU A 168 -20.50 3.44 6.08
C LEU A 168 -21.34 4.64 5.62
N THR A 169 -20.87 5.40 4.64
CA THR A 169 -21.64 6.51 4.06
C THR A 169 -22.93 6.02 3.41
N VAL A 170 -22.88 4.93 2.66
CA VAL A 170 -24.09 4.31 2.08
C VAL A 170 -25.04 3.83 3.19
N ASP A 171 -24.53 3.18 4.23
CA ASP A 171 -25.32 2.72 5.36
C ASP A 171 -25.95 3.91 6.13
N PHE A 172 -25.23 5.02 6.30
CA PHE A 172 -25.76 6.24 6.92
C PHE A 172 -26.87 6.90 6.10
N VAL A 173 -26.65 7.07 4.78
CA VAL A 173 -27.68 7.61 3.87
C VAL A 173 -28.92 6.73 3.88
N THR A 174 -28.73 5.42 3.95
CA THR A 174 -29.81 4.43 4.10
C THR A 174 -30.59 4.64 5.40
N ILE A 175 -29.91 4.70 6.55
CA ILE A 175 -30.55 4.91 7.86
C ILE A 175 -31.32 6.23 7.87
N LEU A 176 -30.73 7.29 7.30
CA LEU A 176 -31.39 8.59 7.17
C LEU A 176 -32.65 8.48 6.31
N GLY A 177 -32.59 7.79 5.17
CA GLY A 177 -33.74 7.54 4.30
C GLY A 177 -34.88 6.78 4.99
N ILE A 178 -34.57 5.76 5.80
CA ILE A 178 -35.56 5.05 6.64
C ILE A 178 -36.21 6.03 7.61
N PHE A 179 -35.40 6.78 8.35
CA PHE A 179 -35.88 7.68 9.38
C PHE A 179 -36.78 8.77 8.81
N THR A 180 -36.38 9.37 7.68
CA THR A 180 -37.19 10.36 6.94
C THR A 180 -38.50 9.76 6.45
N SER A 181 -38.46 8.54 5.87
CA SER A 181 -39.65 7.83 5.40
C SER A 181 -40.66 7.58 6.52
N ILE A 182 -40.18 7.07 7.67
CA ILE A 182 -41.02 6.85 8.85
C ILE A 182 -41.60 8.17 9.34
N THR A 183 -40.79 9.22 9.44
CA THR A 183 -41.21 10.54 9.92
C THR A 183 -42.28 11.16 9.02
N PHE A 184 -42.14 11.09 7.70
CA PHE A 184 -43.16 11.59 6.77
C PHE A 184 -44.44 10.76 6.79
N ALA A 185 -44.34 9.43 6.89
CA ALA A 185 -45.51 8.57 7.02
C ALA A 185 -46.25 8.83 8.34
N THR A 186 -45.54 9.00 9.45
CA THR A 186 -46.15 9.24 10.77
C THR A 186 -46.73 10.64 10.87
N PHE A 187 -46.00 11.70 10.51
CA PHE A 187 -46.53 13.07 10.60
C PHE A 187 -47.58 13.37 9.54
N GLY A 188 -47.36 12.97 8.29
CA GLY A 188 -48.41 13.06 7.26
C GLY A 188 -49.64 12.27 7.64
N GLY A 189 -49.43 11.15 8.33
CA GLY A 189 -50.49 10.31 8.83
C GLY A 189 -51.31 10.88 9.98
N LEU A 190 -50.62 11.40 10.99
CA LEU A 190 -51.24 12.04 12.15
C LEU A 190 -52.02 13.30 11.75
N GLN A 191 -51.53 14.07 10.79
CA GLN A 191 -52.22 15.27 10.30
C GLN A 191 -53.53 14.93 9.59
N LEU A 192 -53.55 13.86 8.81
CA LEU A 192 -54.78 13.38 8.17
C LEU A 192 -55.78 12.86 9.21
N LEU A 193 -55.34 12.04 10.17
CA LEU A 193 -56.20 11.59 11.28
C LEU A 193 -56.75 12.77 12.10
N GLY A 194 -55.94 13.80 12.35
CA GLY A 194 -56.38 15.02 13.05
C GLY A 194 -57.49 15.77 12.31
N ASN A 195 -57.41 15.86 10.98
CA ASN A 195 -58.43 16.51 10.14
C ASN A 195 -59.75 15.72 10.07
N VAL A 196 -59.66 14.39 10.19
CA VAL A 196 -60.78 13.44 10.16
C VAL A 196 -61.50 13.52 11.51
N PHE A 197 -60.81 13.22 12.61
CA PHE A 197 -61.39 13.30 13.96
C PHE A 197 -61.85 14.73 14.35
N GLY A 198 -61.18 15.78 13.86
CA GLY A 198 -61.61 17.16 14.11
C GLY A 198 -62.94 17.54 13.44
N LYS A 199 -63.37 16.83 12.39
CA LYS A 199 -64.70 17.01 11.78
C LYS A 199 -65.77 16.15 12.44
N ALA A 200 -65.37 15.00 12.99
CA ALA A 200 -66.27 14.11 13.73
C ALA A 200 -66.79 14.72 15.05
N SER A 201 -66.04 15.64 15.67
CA SER A 201 -66.41 16.25 16.94
C SER A 201 -67.59 17.24 16.87
N ASP A 202 -67.95 17.73 15.68
CA ASP A 202 -69.01 18.74 15.50
C ASP A 202 -70.39 18.15 15.16
N LEU A 203 -70.51 16.83 14.90
CA LEU A 203 -71.76 16.21 14.45
C LEU A 203 -72.02 14.91 15.21
N SER A 204 -72.91 14.99 16.21
CA SER A 204 -73.44 13.89 17.03
C SER A 204 -74.41 12.97 16.27
N SER A 205 -74.04 12.54 15.06
CA SER A 205 -74.82 11.61 14.23
C SER A 205 -74.03 10.33 13.99
N GLU A 206 -74.63 9.17 14.31
CA GLU A 206 -74.05 7.83 14.13
C GLU A 206 -73.52 7.58 12.71
N SER A 207 -74.12 8.22 11.70
CA SER A 207 -73.70 8.17 10.30
C SER A 207 -72.31 8.80 10.06
N VAL A 208 -71.96 9.85 10.80
CA VAL A 208 -70.65 10.53 10.66
C VAL A 208 -69.55 9.61 11.18
N ILE A 209 -69.77 8.96 12.33
CA ILE A 209 -68.81 8.02 12.92
C ILE A 209 -68.49 6.86 11.96
N GLY A 210 -69.50 6.31 11.26
CA GLY A 210 -69.30 5.27 10.24
C GLY A 210 -68.41 5.73 9.08
N SER A 211 -68.66 6.93 8.56
CA SER A 211 -67.87 7.53 7.46
C SER A 211 -66.42 7.81 7.86
N GLU A 212 -66.18 8.18 9.12
CA GLU A 212 -64.86 8.47 9.69
C GLU A 212 -64.05 7.18 9.90
N ILE A 213 -64.68 6.09 10.36
CA ILE A 213 -64.05 4.76 10.44
C ILE A 213 -63.66 4.27 9.04
N MET A 214 -64.52 4.49 8.04
CA MET A 214 -64.26 4.11 6.66
C MET A 214 -63.07 4.88 6.07
N LEU A 215 -63.01 6.19 6.32
CA LEU A 215 -61.90 7.04 5.91
C LEU A 215 -60.59 6.69 6.63
N GLY A 216 -60.65 6.37 7.92
CA GLY A 216 -59.54 5.86 8.71
C GLY A 216 -58.99 4.53 8.19
N SER A 217 -59.85 3.64 7.69
CA SER A 217 -59.44 2.38 7.05
C SER A 217 -58.68 2.62 5.74
N ILE A 218 -59.19 3.49 4.86
CA ILE A 218 -58.49 3.90 3.62
C ILE A 218 -57.12 4.48 3.94
N PHE A 219 -57.05 5.28 5.00
CA PHE A 219 -55.85 5.97 5.42
C PHE A 219 -54.78 5.00 5.97
N LEU A 220 -55.17 4.06 6.85
CA LEU A 220 -54.28 3.00 7.34
C LEU A 220 -53.75 2.12 6.21
N PHE A 221 -54.60 1.80 5.24
CA PHE A 221 -54.20 1.04 4.07
C PHE A 221 -53.23 1.83 3.17
N GLY A 222 -53.52 3.10 2.91
CA GLY A 222 -52.66 3.98 2.10
C GLY A 222 -51.28 4.22 2.71
N THR A 223 -51.22 4.50 4.01
CA THR A 223 -49.94 4.66 4.73
C THR A 223 -49.11 3.39 4.72
N TYR A 224 -49.74 2.23 4.86
CA TYR A 224 -49.05 0.96 4.74
C TYR A 224 -48.48 0.72 3.33
N LEU A 225 -49.24 1.04 2.27
CA LEU A 225 -48.73 0.93 0.89
C LEU A 225 -47.54 1.84 0.64
N ILE A 226 -47.58 3.07 1.15
CA ILE A 226 -46.45 4.01 1.08
C ILE A 226 -45.24 3.43 1.84
N LEU A 227 -45.46 2.84 3.01
CA LEU A 227 -44.40 2.23 3.80
C LEU A 227 -43.76 1.03 3.09
N ILE A 228 -44.56 0.16 2.46
CA ILE A 228 -44.03 -0.92 1.60
C ILE A 228 -43.24 -0.34 0.42
N ALA A 229 -43.75 0.69 -0.26
CA ALA A 229 -43.07 1.28 -1.41
C ALA A 229 -41.72 1.88 -1.01
N LEU A 230 -41.64 2.54 0.14
CA LEU A 230 -40.41 3.12 0.69
C LEU A 230 -39.42 2.03 1.14
N LEU A 231 -39.87 0.99 1.86
CA LEU A 231 -39.02 -0.14 2.24
C LEU A 231 -38.52 -0.94 1.03
N THR A 232 -39.33 -1.05 -0.02
CA THR A 232 -38.96 -1.71 -1.28
C THR A 232 -37.96 -0.87 -2.08
N GLY A 233 -38.16 0.46 -2.15
CA GLY A 233 -37.19 1.37 -2.77
C GLY A 233 -35.84 1.32 -2.06
N LEU A 234 -35.86 1.30 -0.72
CA LEU A 234 -34.68 1.17 0.12
C LEU A 234 -33.97 -0.18 -0.03
N SER A 235 -34.73 -1.28 -0.13
CA SER A 235 -34.22 -2.62 -0.39
C SER A 235 -33.39 -2.68 -1.67
N LYS A 236 -33.85 -1.98 -2.72
CA LYS A 236 -33.09 -1.85 -3.97
C LYS A 236 -31.80 -1.04 -3.80
N LEU A 237 -31.81 0.00 -2.97
CA LEU A 237 -30.62 0.84 -2.71
C LEU A 237 -29.58 0.14 -1.82
N THR A 238 -30.01 -0.72 -0.90
CA THR A 238 -29.15 -1.45 0.04
C THR A 238 -28.67 -2.80 -0.49
N GLY A 239 -29.17 -3.24 -1.65
CA GLY A 239 -28.87 -4.56 -2.19
C GLY A 239 -29.38 -5.72 -1.32
N LYS A 240 -30.27 -5.45 -0.35
CA LYS A 240 -30.89 -6.47 0.50
C LYS A 240 -32.31 -6.69 0.03
N SER A 241 -32.69 -7.94 -0.29
CA SER A 241 -34.05 -8.27 -0.72
C SER A 241 -35.05 -8.08 0.42
N TYR A 242 -35.95 -7.10 0.29
CA TYR A 242 -37.13 -6.95 1.12
C TYR A 242 -38.30 -7.60 0.39
N GLU A 243 -38.69 -8.78 0.87
CA GLU A 243 -39.90 -9.45 0.41
C GLU A 243 -40.91 -9.45 1.54
N THR A 244 -42.11 -8.94 1.27
CA THR A 244 -43.24 -9.09 2.19
C THR A 244 -43.82 -10.49 2.04
N THR A 245 -43.88 -11.23 3.14
CA THR A 245 -44.45 -12.58 3.14
C THR A 245 -45.95 -12.52 2.78
N PHE A 246 -46.48 -13.55 2.10
CA PHE A 246 -47.89 -13.59 1.74
C PHE A 246 -48.86 -13.48 2.95
N PRO A 247 -48.63 -14.16 4.08
CA PRO A 247 -49.53 -14.07 5.23
C PRO A 247 -49.67 -12.64 5.77
N THR A 248 -48.61 -11.82 5.72
CA THR A 248 -48.67 -10.44 6.22
C THR A 248 -49.44 -9.53 5.27
N ARG A 249 -49.25 -9.68 3.95
CA ARG A 249 -50.05 -8.97 2.94
C ARG A 249 -51.53 -9.34 3.02
N TYR A 250 -51.82 -10.63 3.15
CA TYR A 250 -53.17 -11.14 3.23
C TYR A 250 -53.89 -10.69 4.51
N LEU A 251 -53.24 -10.82 5.67
CA LEU A 251 -53.80 -10.39 6.96
C LEU A 251 -54.13 -8.89 6.94
N LEU A 252 -53.31 -8.09 6.27
CA LEU A 252 -53.56 -6.66 6.13
C LEU A 252 -54.74 -6.31 5.21
N VAL A 253 -54.83 -6.94 4.04
CA VAL A 253 -55.99 -6.70 3.15
C VAL A 253 -57.27 -7.14 3.86
N LEU A 254 -57.22 -8.23 4.63
CA LEU A 254 -58.33 -8.71 5.43
C LEU A 254 -58.70 -7.72 6.55
N SER A 255 -57.72 -7.18 7.29
CA SER A 255 -57.99 -6.22 8.36
C SER A 255 -58.59 -4.92 7.82
N PHE A 256 -58.09 -4.42 6.69
CA PHE A 256 -58.68 -3.29 5.97
C PHE A 256 -60.13 -3.56 5.59
N ALA A 257 -60.39 -4.71 4.95
CA ALA A 257 -61.73 -5.09 4.51
C ALA A 257 -62.72 -5.22 5.68
N ILE A 258 -62.29 -5.78 6.81
CA ILE A 258 -63.10 -5.89 8.02
C ILE A 258 -63.44 -4.51 8.58
N ILE A 259 -62.44 -3.64 8.76
CA ILE A 259 -62.65 -2.29 9.32
C ILE A 259 -63.55 -1.46 8.40
N PHE A 260 -63.33 -1.53 7.09
CA PHE A 260 -64.15 -0.86 6.09
C PHE A 260 -65.60 -1.35 6.13
N PHE A 261 -65.81 -2.68 6.21
CA PHE A 261 -67.14 -3.27 6.30
C PHE A 261 -67.86 -2.88 7.59
N VAL A 262 -67.16 -2.86 8.73
CA VAL A 262 -67.71 -2.35 10.00
C VAL A 262 -68.13 -0.89 9.85
N GLY A 263 -67.32 -0.04 9.20
CA GLY A 263 -67.68 1.34 8.89
C GLY A 263 -68.99 1.46 8.10
N THR A 264 -69.15 0.64 7.05
CA THR A 264 -70.38 0.64 6.24
C THR A 264 -71.64 0.19 7.00
N ILE A 265 -71.50 -0.73 7.97
CA ILE A 265 -72.62 -1.17 8.83
C ILE A 265 -73.05 -0.04 9.76
N TYR A 266 -72.08 0.69 10.33
CA TYR A 266 -72.35 1.82 11.23
C TYR A 266 -72.97 3.01 10.50
N GLU A 267 -72.57 3.26 9.24
CA GLU A 267 -73.12 4.35 8.44
C GLU A 267 -74.59 4.14 8.06
N ASN A 268 -75.03 2.89 7.86
CA ASN A 268 -76.36 2.59 7.33
C ASN A 268 -77.13 1.52 8.11
N LYS A 269 -78.16 1.95 8.88
CA LYS A 269 -79.04 1.05 9.66
C LYS A 269 -79.79 0.00 8.83
N TYR A 270 -80.03 0.25 7.54
CA TYR A 270 -80.70 -0.73 6.66
C TYR A 270 -79.83 -1.96 6.39
N TRP A 271 -78.51 -1.79 6.36
CA TRP A 271 -77.57 -2.90 6.19
C TRP A 271 -77.62 -3.87 7.36
N PHE A 272 -77.78 -3.40 8.59
CA PHE A 272 -77.93 -4.27 9.75
C PHE A 272 -79.19 -5.16 9.66
N ARG A 273 -80.32 -4.58 9.22
CA ARG A 273 -81.59 -5.33 9.07
C ARG A 273 -81.55 -6.31 7.89
N TYR A 274 -80.87 -5.93 6.80
CA TYR A 274 -80.60 -6.80 5.66
C TYR A 274 -79.69 -7.98 6.03
N LEU A 275 -78.63 -7.73 6.80
CA LEU A 275 -77.71 -8.75 7.31
C LEU A 275 -78.44 -9.80 8.18
N GLN A 276 -79.38 -9.35 9.02
CA GLN A 276 -80.16 -10.26 9.86
C GLN A 276 -81.15 -11.11 9.05
N THR A 277 -81.71 -10.57 7.97
CA THR A 277 -82.71 -11.25 7.13
C THR A 277 -82.06 -12.21 6.13
N HIS A 278 -80.89 -11.88 5.60
CA HIS A 278 -80.18 -12.65 4.57
C HIS A 278 -78.80 -13.14 5.03
N TRP A 279 -78.69 -13.51 6.32
CA TRP A 279 -77.40 -13.85 6.95
C TRP A 279 -76.62 -14.95 6.21
N LEU A 280 -77.31 -15.95 5.63
CA LEU A 280 -76.70 -17.02 4.82
C LEU A 280 -76.05 -16.51 3.52
N VAL A 281 -76.71 -15.58 2.83
CA VAL A 281 -76.21 -15.01 1.56
C VAL A 281 -74.99 -14.14 1.83
N THR A 282 -75.02 -13.36 2.91
CA THR A 282 -73.90 -12.52 3.31
C THR A 282 -72.70 -13.34 3.76
N LEU A 283 -72.93 -14.46 4.46
CA LEU A 283 -71.86 -15.38 4.88
C LEU A 283 -71.23 -16.06 3.66
N PHE A 284 -72.04 -16.47 2.68
CA PHE A 284 -71.55 -17.04 1.42
C PHE A 284 -70.74 -16.02 0.59
N GLY A 285 -71.21 -14.77 0.53
CA GLY A 285 -70.49 -13.67 -0.12
C GLY A 285 -69.13 -13.40 0.53
N ILE A 286 -69.07 -13.39 1.86
CA ILE A 286 -67.81 -13.23 2.62
C ILE A 286 -66.87 -14.41 2.34
N VAL A 287 -67.37 -15.65 2.34
CA VAL A 287 -66.57 -16.85 2.04
C VAL A 287 -66.02 -16.82 0.61
N ILE A 288 -66.78 -16.29 -0.36
CA ILE A 288 -66.30 -16.13 -1.74
C ILE A 288 -65.23 -15.04 -1.82
N VAL A 289 -65.49 -13.86 -1.26
CA VAL A 289 -64.56 -12.71 -1.32
C VAL A 289 -63.25 -13.02 -0.58
N ILE A 290 -63.29 -13.81 0.50
CA ILE A 290 -62.11 -14.20 1.27
C ILE A 290 -61.46 -15.47 0.71
N GLY A 291 -62.26 -16.47 0.36
CA GLY A 291 -61.80 -17.80 -0.06
C GLY A 291 -61.27 -17.85 -1.48
N VAL A 292 -61.86 -17.12 -2.43
CA VAL A 292 -61.40 -17.14 -3.83
C VAL A 292 -60.00 -16.55 -3.99
N PRO A 293 -59.65 -15.39 -3.38
CA PRO A 293 -58.28 -14.89 -3.41
C PRO A 293 -57.27 -15.84 -2.74
N LEU A 294 -57.64 -16.50 -1.64
CA LEU A 294 -56.78 -17.50 -0.98
C LEU A 294 -56.52 -18.72 -1.87
N ILE A 295 -57.54 -19.22 -2.55
CA ILE A 295 -57.43 -20.38 -3.46
C ILE A 295 -56.62 -20.02 -4.70
N LEU A 296 -56.87 -18.86 -5.30
CA LEU A 296 -56.12 -18.35 -6.45
C LEU A 296 -54.64 -18.17 -6.11
N ASP A 297 -54.32 -17.66 -4.91
CA ASP A 297 -52.93 -17.50 -4.50
C ASP A 297 -52.26 -18.83 -4.11
N TYR A 298 -52.96 -19.76 -3.46
CA TYR A 298 -52.46 -21.12 -3.22
C TYR A 298 -52.09 -21.80 -4.54
N LEU A 299 -52.93 -21.66 -5.56
CA LEU A 299 -52.65 -22.15 -6.90
C LEU A 299 -51.44 -21.43 -7.51
N TYR A 300 -51.38 -20.10 -7.40
CA TYR A 300 -50.25 -19.30 -7.90
C TYR A 300 -48.92 -19.74 -7.28
N GLN A 301 -48.84 -19.87 -5.95
CA GLN A 301 -47.62 -20.33 -5.27
C GLN A 301 -47.24 -21.76 -5.64
N LYS A 302 -48.23 -22.68 -5.76
CA LYS A 302 -47.98 -24.08 -6.12
C LYS A 302 -47.47 -24.23 -7.56
N PHE A 303 -47.99 -23.42 -8.50
CA PHE A 303 -47.60 -23.48 -9.91
C PHE A 303 -46.31 -22.71 -10.20
N VAL A 304 -46.16 -21.48 -9.71
CA VAL A 304 -44.99 -20.64 -10.01
C VAL A 304 -43.73 -21.13 -9.30
N LYS A 305 -43.82 -21.53 -8.03
CA LYS A 305 -42.65 -22.00 -7.26
C LYS A 305 -42.17 -23.39 -7.71
N LYS A 306 -43.04 -24.20 -8.34
CA LYS A 306 -42.68 -25.47 -8.97
C LYS A 306 -42.02 -25.30 -10.33
N SER A 307 -42.38 -24.25 -11.08
CA SER A 307 -41.73 -23.91 -12.36
C SER A 307 -40.31 -23.36 -12.20
N PHE A 308 -40.00 -22.69 -11.09
CA PHE A 308 -38.66 -22.15 -10.80
C PHE A 308 -37.68 -23.13 -10.15
N LYS A 309 -38.13 -24.33 -9.75
CA LYS A 309 -37.27 -25.35 -9.13
C LYS A 309 -36.79 -26.42 -10.11
N ASN A 310 -37.25 -26.36 -11.37
CA ASN A 310 -36.96 -27.30 -12.45
C ASN A 310 -36.13 -26.68 -13.60
N ASN A 311 -35.60 -25.47 -13.41
CA ASN A 311 -34.52 -24.86 -14.20
C ASN A 311 -33.35 -24.53 -13.27
#